data_AF-A0A358QMN2-F1
#
_entry.id   AF-A0A358QMN2-F1
#
_cell.length_a   1.000
_cell.length_b   1.000
_cell.length_c   1.000
_cell.angle_alpha   90.00
_cell.angle_beta   90.00
_cell.angle_gamma   90.00
#
_symmetry.space_group_name_H-M   'P 1'
#
loop_
_entity.id
_entity.type
_entity.pdbx_description
1 polymer ?
#
loop_
_entity_poly.entity_id
_entity_poly.type
_entity_poly.pdbx_seq_one_letter_code
_entity_poly.pdbx_strand_id
1 'polypeptide(L)' 'MSNKVRVAIIGVGNCASSLVQGVEYYQHAEPGEQIPGLMHVDLGGYHISDIEFS' A
#
# COMPACT_ATOMS: atom_id res chain seq x y z
N MET A 1 -15.89 -1.35 -8.75
CA MET A 1 -14.73 -0.62 -9.30
C MET A 1 -13.92 -0.18 -8.10
N SER A 2 -12.74 -0.76 -7.89
CA SER A 2 -11.91 -0.30 -6.77
C SER A 2 -11.42 1.13 -7.06
N ASN A 3 -11.55 2.02 -6.09
CA ASN A 3 -11.06 3.39 -6.19
C ASN A 3 -9.56 3.37 -5.89
N LYS A 4 -8.74 3.49 -6.94
CA LYS A 4 -7.28 3.57 -6.78
C LYS A 4 -6.85 4.87 -6.10
N VAL A 5 -5.90 4.76 -5.20
CA VAL A 5 -5.18 5.88 -4.58
C VAL A 5 -3.94 6.14 -5.42
N ARG A 6 -4.00 7.15 -6.29
CA ARG A 6 -2.86 7.56 -7.13
C ARG A 6 -1.83 8.32 -6.31
N VAL A 7 -0.61 7.79 -6.25
CA VAL A 7 0.50 8.30 -5.46
C VAL A 7 1.65 8.71 -6.38
N ALA A 8 2.08 9.97 -6.24
CA ALA A 8 3.31 10.46 -6.85
C ALA A 8 4.48 10.37 -5.85
N ILE A 9 5.66 9.98 -6.33
CA ILE A 9 6.88 9.91 -5.53
C ILE A 9 7.82 11.03 -5.96
N ILE A 10 8.21 11.89 -5.01
CA ILE A 10 9.23 12.93 -5.23
C ILE A 10 10.51 12.51 -4.50
N GLY A 11 11.51 12.10 -5.27
CA GLY A 11 12.77 11.56 -4.77
C GLY A 11 12.73 10.03 -4.65
N VAL A 12 13.53 9.36 -5.48
CA VAL A 12 13.60 7.89 -5.54
C VAL A 12 14.84 7.41 -4.79
N GLY A 13 14.65 7.11 -3.50
CA GLY A 13 15.67 6.56 -2.62
C GLY A 13 15.14 5.38 -1.80
N ASN A 14 15.83 5.05 -0.71
CA ASN A 14 15.48 3.87 0.11
C ASN A 14 14.03 3.90 0.62
N CYS A 15 13.52 5.06 1.01
CA CYS A 15 12.12 5.18 1.48
C CYS A 15 11.10 4.85 0.38
N ALA A 16 11.34 5.36 -0.84
CA ALA A 16 10.50 5.05 -1.99
C ALA A 16 10.56 3.55 -2.33
N SER A 17 11.76 2.98 -2.30
CA SER A 17 11.98 1.54 -2.52
C SER A 17 11.23 0.67 -1.51
N SER A 18 11.36 0.97 -0.22
CA SER A 18 10.66 0.23 0.84
C SER A 18 9.14 0.36 0.74
N LEU A 19 8.62 1.54 0.36
CA LEU A 19 7.19 1.75 0.16
C LEU A 19 6.66 0.89 -1.00
N VAL A 20 7.29 0.97 -2.17
CA VAL A 20 6.85 0.22 -3.36
C VAL A 20 6.91 -1.28 -3.11
N GLN A 21 8.01 -1.77 -2.52
CA GLN A 21 8.13 -3.19 -2.17
C GLN A 21 7.13 -3.62 -1.11
N GLY A 22 6.87 -2.78 -0.11
CA GLY A 22 5.87 -3.09 0.93
C GLY A 22 4.46 -3.20 0.36
N VAL A 23 4.08 -2.30 -0.55
CA VAL A 23 2.79 -2.38 -1.25
C VAL A 23 2.67 -3.66 -2.05
N GLU A 24 3.71 -4.02 -2.82
CA GLU A 24 3.73 -5.25 -3.61
C GLU A 24 3.68 -6.50 -2.73
N TYR A 25 4.43 -6.51 -1.63
CA TYR A 25 4.53 -7.64 -0.72
C TYR A 25 3.21 -7.95 0.00
N TYR A 26 2.46 -6.91 0.38
CA TYR A 26 1.19 -7.05 1.13
C TYR A 26 -0.06 -6.87 0.26
N GLN A 27 0.06 -6.86 -1.07
CA GLN A 27 -1.08 -6.64 -1.98
C GLN A 27 -2.19 -7.70 -1.87
N HIS A 28 -1.90 -8.86 -1.27
CA HIS A 28 -2.82 -9.98 -1.06
C HIS A 28 -3.15 -10.22 0.42
N ALA A 29 -2.80 -9.29 1.29
CA ALA A 29 -3.16 -9.39 2.70
C ALA A 29 -4.68 -9.43 2.88
N GLU A 30 -5.16 -10.15 3.89
CA GLU A 30 -6.60 -10.19 4.17
C GLU A 30 -7.03 -8.94 4.96
N PRO A 31 -8.23 -8.35 4.75
CA PRO A 31 -8.69 -7.10 5.41
C PRO A 31 -8.71 -7.07 6.95
N GLY A 32 -8.43 -8.18 7.63
CA GLY A 32 -8.28 -8.26 9.10
C GLY A 32 -6.92 -8.78 9.58
N GLU A 33 -6.00 -9.03 8.65
CA GLU A 33 -4.67 -9.54 8.96
C GLU A 33 -3.86 -8.52 9.78
N GLN A 34 -3.14 -9.00 10.78
CA GLN A 34 -2.29 -8.16 11.62
C GLN A 34 -0.87 -8.14 11.04
N ILE A 35 -0.53 -7.07 10.34
CA ILE A 35 0.81 -6.88 9.75
C ILE A 35 1.64 -5.95 10.64
N PRO A 36 2.86 -6.35 11.07
CA PRO A 36 3.74 -5.47 11.83
C PRO A 36 4.01 -4.14 11.10
N GLY A 37 3.70 -3.04 11.78
CA GLY A 37 3.90 -1.69 11.24
C GLY A 37 2.74 -1.13 10.42
N LEU A 38 1.69 -1.92 10.16
CA LEU A 38 0.43 -1.43 9.60
C LEU A 38 -0.67 -1.44 10.66
N MET A 39 -1.42 -0.35 10.76
CA MET A 39 -2.57 -0.30 11.67
C MET A 39 -3.76 -1.07 11.11
N HIS A 40 -3.98 -1.01 9.79
CA HIS A 40 -5.08 -1.67 9.09
C HIS A 40 -4.64 -2.06 7.68
N VAL A 41 -5.10 -3.22 7.20
CA VAL A 41 -4.91 -3.69 5.82
C VAL A 41 -5.91 -3.03 4.86
N ASP A 42 -7.15 -2.90 5.31
CA ASP A 42 -8.16 -2.07 4.66
C ASP A 42 -8.46 -0.87 5.57
N LEU A 43 -8.28 0.34 5.03
CA LEU A 43 -8.60 1.58 5.74
C LEU A 43 -9.71 2.32 5.00
N GLY A 44 -10.94 2.19 5.50
CA GLY A 44 -12.09 2.91 4.96
C GLY A 44 -12.48 2.47 3.55
N GLY A 45 -12.28 1.19 3.22
CA GLY A 45 -12.54 0.60 1.91
C GLY A 45 -11.38 0.74 0.92
N TYR A 46 -10.21 1.20 1.38
CA TYR A 46 -8.98 1.22 0.60
C TYR A 46 -8.05 0.13 1.09
N HIS A 47 -7.84 -0.88 0.26
CA HIS A 47 -6.90 -1.95 0.51
C HIS A 47 -5.47 -1.51 0.16
N ILE A 48 -4.44 -2.19 0.71
CA ILE A 48 -3.03 -1.94 0.37
C ILE A 48 -2.80 -1.96 -1.16
N SER A 49 -3.45 -2.91 -1.85
CA SER A 49 -3.37 -3.05 -3.32
C SER A 49 -4.08 -1.95 -4.11
N ASP A 50 -4.77 -1.03 -3.44
CA ASP A 50 -5.38 0.14 -4.08
C ASP A 50 -4.41 1.31 -4.25
N ILE A 51 -3.22 1.24 -3.62
CA ILE A 51 -2.14 2.18 -3.88
C ILE A 51 -1.59 1.96 -5.29
N GLU A 52 -1.64 3.00 -6.12
CA GLU A 52 -1.15 2.98 -7.49
C GLU A 52 -0.10 4.07 -7.69
N PHE A 53 1.08 3.69 -8.18
CA PHE A 53 2.15 4.64 -8.51
C PHE A 53 2.06 5.01 -9.99
N SER A 54 1.75 6.28 -10.29
CA SER A 54 1.51 6.80 -11.66
C SER A 54 2.10 8.20 -11.85
#